data_AF-A0A0Q8VW45-F1
#
_entry.id   AF-A0A0Q8VW45-F1
#
_cell.length_a   1.000
_cell.length_b   1.000
_cell.length_c   1.000
_cell.angle_alpha   90.00
_cell.angle_beta   90.00
_cell.angle_gamma   90.00
#
_symmetry.space_group_name_H-M   'P 1'
#
loop_
_entity.id
_entity.type
_entity.pdbx_description
1 polymer ?
#
loop_
_entity_poly.entity_id
_entity_poly.type
_entity_poly.pdbx_seq_one_letter_code
_entity_poly.pdbx_strand_id
1 'polypeptide(L)'
;MTAERLGEVLEERETAASVHRSDRAVLAWGRWYTSDLPEDVAADRLAELESDVFEERAAATGDAGVGGSIVWRAIRGVPADLTWRFARLRGASLTAPRGTFPLAMPALAHLATMMLLAWGALIVVRVGTGLIDGSWVGAWDLVASGVVGLGLALIGAVLTMLPRSRWLGALWLAAASYVLLRFGMYALIATSITLTDFYLSALSQAILINRVLAAAGVLFFVAMAAWWLPSDRGLWAVRHRRADDSPRLELPTEGTIA
;
A
#
# COMPACT_ATOMS: atom_id res chain seq x y z
N MET A 1 -14.46 43.38 23.38
CA MET A 1 -13.58 42.36 22.78
C MET A 1 -13.06 42.95 21.48
N THR A 2 -11.77 43.28 21.41
CA THR A 2 -11.15 44.01 20.29
C THR A 2 -10.75 43.05 19.16
N ALA A 3 -10.73 43.54 17.92
CA ALA A 3 -10.37 42.75 16.73
C ALA A 3 -8.98 42.06 16.86
N GLU A 4 -8.08 42.67 17.62
CA GLU A 4 -6.73 42.17 17.93
C GLU A 4 -6.76 40.88 18.76
N ARG A 5 -7.61 40.80 19.80
CA ARG A 5 -7.82 39.57 20.58
C ARG A 5 -8.47 38.44 19.78
N LEU A 6 -9.25 38.78 18.76
CA LEU A 6 -9.82 37.79 17.84
C LEU A 6 -8.76 37.20 16.91
N GLY A 7 -7.78 38.00 16.48
CA GLY A 7 -6.62 37.55 15.72
C GLY A 7 -5.79 36.54 16.49
N GLU A 8 -5.39 36.87 17.73
CA GLU A 8 -4.59 35.98 18.58
C GLU A 8 -5.26 34.63 18.83
N VAL A 9 -6.57 34.62 19.15
CA VAL A 9 -7.30 33.38 19.43
C VAL A 9 -7.46 32.49 18.18
N LEU A 10 -7.56 33.09 16.99
CA LEU A 10 -7.62 32.34 15.74
C LEU A 10 -6.26 31.74 15.37
N GLU A 11 -5.19 32.50 15.54
CA GLU A 11 -3.81 32.06 15.27
C GLU A 11 -3.38 30.94 16.23
N GLU A 12 -3.73 31.04 17.52
CA GLU A 12 -3.50 30.01 18.52
C GLU A 12 -4.26 28.70 18.18
N ARG A 13 -5.50 28.82 17.68
CA ARG A 13 -6.31 27.66 17.25
C ARG A 13 -5.77 26.99 16.00
N GLU A 14 -5.33 27.75 15.00
CA GLU A 14 -4.74 27.20 13.77
C GLU A 14 -3.43 26.47 14.05
N THR A 15 -2.61 27.03 14.96
CA THR A 15 -1.35 26.42 15.39
C THR A 15 -1.59 25.13 16.18
N ALA A 16 -2.55 25.12 17.12
CA ALA A 16 -2.92 23.91 17.84
C ALA A 16 -3.48 22.80 16.92
N ALA A 17 -4.22 23.18 15.87
CA ALA A 17 -4.79 22.27 14.88
C ALA A 17 -3.75 21.73 13.89
N SER A 18 -2.71 22.50 13.55
CA SER A 18 -1.60 22.02 12.70
C SER A 18 -0.73 21.00 13.46
N VAL A 19 -0.39 21.28 14.72
CA VAL A 19 0.36 20.36 15.60
C VAL A 19 -0.37 19.02 15.76
N HIS A 20 -1.66 19.03 16.08
CA HIS A 20 -2.44 17.79 16.17
C HIS A 20 -2.49 16.99 14.86
N ARG A 21 -2.44 17.66 13.70
CA ARG A 21 -2.39 16.96 12.41
C ARG A 21 -1.04 16.28 12.20
N SER A 22 0.05 16.94 12.56
CA SER A 22 1.42 16.39 12.52
C SER A 22 1.56 15.15 13.39
N ASP A 23 1.13 15.22 14.66
CA ASP A 23 1.21 14.11 15.62
C ASP A 23 0.49 12.86 15.08
N ARG A 24 -0.74 13.05 14.58
CA ARG A 24 -1.53 11.95 14.00
C ARG A 24 -0.85 11.36 12.77
N ALA A 25 -0.20 12.17 11.94
CA ALA A 25 0.51 11.70 10.77
C ALA A 25 1.73 10.85 11.14
N VAL A 26 2.51 11.27 12.14
CA VAL A 26 3.67 10.52 12.66
C VAL A 26 3.23 9.19 13.27
N LEU A 27 2.18 9.18 14.09
CA LEU A 27 1.66 7.93 14.67
C LEU A 27 1.02 7.01 13.63
N ALA A 28 0.35 7.57 12.62
CA ALA A 28 -0.20 6.80 11.51
C ALA A 28 0.92 6.16 10.66
N TRP A 29 1.99 6.91 10.39
CA TRP A 29 3.21 6.40 9.78
C TRP A 29 3.81 5.28 10.64
N GLY A 30 3.96 5.51 11.94
CA GLY A 30 4.42 4.54 12.93
C GLY A 30 3.71 3.21 12.83
N ARG A 31 2.38 3.23 12.95
CA ARG A 31 1.53 2.04 12.84
C ARG A 31 1.63 1.36 11.49
N TRP A 32 1.81 2.13 10.43
CA TRP A 32 1.94 1.58 9.09
C TRP A 32 3.30 0.88 8.89
N TYR A 33 4.41 1.45 9.35
CA TYR A 33 5.72 0.85 9.07
C TYR A 33 6.04 -0.34 9.98
N THR A 34 5.43 -0.43 11.16
CA THR A 34 5.63 -1.55 12.10
C THR A 34 4.66 -2.71 11.91
N SER A 35 3.68 -2.58 11.02
CA SER A 35 2.52 -3.47 10.90
C SER A 35 2.79 -4.96 10.59
N ASP A 36 3.96 -5.30 10.05
CA ASP A 36 4.36 -6.67 9.73
C ASP A 36 5.43 -7.22 10.68
N LEU A 37 5.72 -6.50 11.76
CA LEU A 37 6.66 -6.92 12.77
C LEU A 37 5.93 -7.70 13.89
N PRO A 38 6.66 -8.51 14.66
CA PRO A 38 6.13 -9.11 15.89
C PRO A 38 5.46 -8.06 16.78
N GLU A 39 4.35 -8.44 17.41
CA GLU A 39 3.46 -7.52 18.14
C GLU A 39 4.17 -6.80 19.29
N ASP A 40 5.09 -7.49 19.96
CA ASP A 40 6.00 -6.94 20.99
C ASP A 40 6.91 -5.85 20.43
N VAL A 41 7.59 -6.13 19.31
CA VAL A 41 8.50 -5.17 18.66
C VAL A 41 7.74 -3.95 18.11
N ALA A 42 6.55 -4.17 17.56
CA ALA A 42 5.70 -3.11 17.06
C ALA A 42 5.18 -2.22 18.21
N ALA A 43 4.76 -2.83 19.33
CA ALA A 43 4.28 -2.13 20.50
C ALA A 43 5.38 -1.27 21.15
N ASP A 44 6.58 -1.83 21.35
CA ASP A 44 7.72 -1.09 21.92
C ASP A 44 8.06 0.15 21.07
N ARG A 45 8.12 -0.02 19.75
CA ARG A 45 8.46 1.08 18.84
C ARG A 45 7.36 2.14 18.75
N LEU A 46 6.10 1.73 18.84
CA LEU A 46 4.97 2.66 18.90
C LEU A 46 4.96 3.44 20.21
N ALA A 47 5.28 2.81 21.34
CA ALA A 47 5.37 3.46 22.64
C ALA A 47 6.52 4.49 22.69
N GLU A 48 7.66 4.18 22.07
CA GLU A 48 8.77 5.14 21.90
C GLU A 48 8.33 6.36 21.07
N LEU A 49 7.68 6.14 19.92
CA LEU A 49 7.15 7.25 19.09
C LEU A 49 6.09 8.08 19.81
N GLU A 50 5.25 7.45 20.62
CA GLU A 50 4.24 8.15 21.43
C GLU A 50 4.89 8.98 22.54
N SER A 51 5.96 8.47 23.16
CA SER A 51 6.77 9.21 24.14
C SER A 51 7.48 10.40 23.50
N ASP A 52 8.13 10.22 22.35
CA ASP A 52 8.81 11.30 21.62
C ASP A 52 7.84 12.43 21.27
N VAL A 53 6.65 12.09 20.75
CA VAL A 53 5.60 13.07 20.43
C VAL A 53 5.10 13.77 21.69
N PHE A 54 4.97 13.06 22.81
CA PHE A 54 4.55 13.65 24.09
C PHE A 54 5.60 14.61 24.66
N GLU A 55 6.88 14.23 24.65
CA GLU A 55 7.99 15.08 25.12
C GLU A 55 8.11 16.35 24.27
N GLU A 56 8.00 16.23 22.96
CA GLU A 56 8.08 17.37 22.04
C GLU A 56 6.87 18.30 22.20
N ARG A 57 5.68 17.75 22.50
CA ARG A 57 4.49 18.53 22.86
C ARG A 57 4.63 19.25 24.19
N ALA A 58 5.25 18.61 25.19
CA ALA A 58 5.54 19.24 26.47
C ALA A 58 6.54 20.40 26.30
N ALA A 59 7.54 20.23 25.44
CA ALA A 59 8.52 21.27 25.10
C ALA A 59 7.93 22.41 24.24
N ALA A 60 6.88 22.15 23.44
CA ALA A 60 6.25 23.12 22.55
C ALA A 60 5.33 24.14 23.24
N THR A 61 5.22 24.16 24.58
CA THR A 61 4.37 25.08 25.35
C THR A 61 4.82 26.56 25.34
N GLY A 62 5.55 27.01 24.30
CA GLY A 62 5.99 28.40 24.19
C GLY A 62 6.43 28.90 22.81
N ASP A 63 6.40 28.12 21.73
CA ASP A 63 6.89 28.59 20.43
C ASP A 63 6.14 27.98 19.21
N ALA A 64 5.59 28.84 18.35
CA ALA A 64 4.70 28.46 17.24
C ALA A 64 5.42 27.79 16.03
N GLY A 65 6.75 27.70 16.06
CA GLY A 65 7.57 27.14 14.96
C GLY A 65 7.78 25.62 14.98
N VAL A 66 7.33 24.92 16.01
CA VAL A 66 7.73 23.52 16.28
C VAL A 66 7.08 22.49 15.33
N GLY A 67 5.83 22.71 14.88
CA GLY A 67 5.10 21.74 14.05
C GLY A 67 5.74 21.42 12.70
N GLY A 68 6.48 22.36 12.09
CA GLY A 68 7.23 22.13 10.85
C GLY A 68 8.55 21.36 11.06
N SER A 69 9.18 21.54 12.22
CA SER A 69 10.39 20.82 12.64
C SER A 69 10.11 19.32 12.80
N ILE A 70 8.96 18.97 13.40
CA ILE A 70 8.52 17.58 13.62
C ILE A 70 8.34 16.83 12.30
N VAL A 71 7.60 17.42 11.36
CA VAL A 71 7.32 16.80 10.06
C VAL A 71 8.62 16.62 9.27
N TRP A 72 9.51 17.61 9.30
CA TRP A 72 10.79 17.53 8.61
C TRP A 72 11.72 16.47 9.20
N ARG A 73 11.79 16.36 10.54
CA ARG A 73 12.54 15.31 11.23
C ARG A 73 11.98 13.92 10.92
N ALA A 74 10.65 13.77 10.94
CA ALA A 74 9.98 12.52 10.58
C ALA A 74 10.27 12.11 9.13
N ILE A 75 10.16 13.04 8.16
CA ILE A 75 10.48 12.80 6.73
C ILE A 75 11.93 12.36 6.55
N ARG A 76 12.87 12.99 7.27
CA ARG A 76 14.30 12.63 7.19
C ARG A 76 14.61 11.29 7.86
N GLY A 77 13.78 10.85 8.81
CA GLY A 77 13.86 9.56 9.50
C GLY A 77 13.30 8.38 8.69
N VAL A 78 12.39 8.63 7.74
CA VAL A 78 11.75 7.59 6.91
C VAL A 78 12.76 6.59 6.30
N PRO A 79 13.87 7.00 5.67
CA PRO A 79 14.83 6.05 5.12
C PRO A 79 15.49 5.16 6.18
N ALA A 80 15.78 5.70 7.37
CA ALA A 80 16.37 4.95 8.46
C ALA A 80 15.37 3.94 9.05
N ASP A 81 14.11 4.33 9.24
CA ASP A 81 13.04 3.44 9.70
C ASP A 81 12.80 2.28 8.73
N LEU A 82 12.78 2.57 7.43
CA LEU A 82 12.66 1.55 6.39
C LEU A 82 13.87 0.61 6.39
N THR A 83 15.08 1.14 6.51
CA THR A 83 16.32 0.34 6.56
C THR A 83 16.34 -0.59 7.77
N TRP A 84 15.92 -0.09 8.93
CA TRP A 84 15.75 -0.87 10.16
C TRP A 84 14.71 -1.97 10.00
N ARG A 85 13.54 -1.64 9.44
CA ARG A 85 12.48 -2.63 9.13
C ARG A 85 13.01 -3.73 8.22
N PHE A 86 13.72 -3.37 7.16
CA PHE A 86 14.33 -4.34 6.24
C PHE A 86 15.35 -5.25 6.95
N ALA A 87 16.17 -4.70 7.84
CA ALA A 87 17.11 -5.48 8.63
C ALA A 87 16.40 -6.47 9.58
N ARG A 88 15.31 -6.05 10.23
CA ARG A 88 14.50 -6.90 11.11
C ARG A 88 13.76 -8.01 10.37
N LEU A 89 13.14 -7.70 9.23
CA LEU A 89 12.49 -8.70 8.38
C LEU A 89 13.49 -9.72 7.83
N ARG A 90 14.70 -9.26 7.46
CA ARG A 90 15.79 -10.14 7.03
C ARG A 90 16.27 -11.05 8.17
N GLY A 91 16.42 -10.52 9.38
CA GLY A 91 16.78 -11.30 10.57
C GLY A 91 15.74 -12.38 10.92
N ALA A 92 14.45 -12.01 10.94
CA ALA A 92 13.35 -12.95 11.19
C ALA A 92 13.24 -14.05 10.13
N SER A 93 13.65 -13.77 8.89
CA SER A 93 13.64 -14.75 7.80
C SER A 93 14.74 -15.80 7.89
N LEU A 94 15.89 -15.46 8.48
CA LEU A 94 17.00 -16.39 8.66
C LEU A 94 16.69 -17.41 9.77
N THR A 95 15.75 -17.09 10.65
CA THR A 95 15.27 -17.96 11.73
C THR A 95 13.99 -18.74 11.37
N ALA A 96 13.37 -18.48 10.22
CA ALA A 96 12.19 -19.20 9.78
C ALA A 96 12.57 -20.61 9.29
N PRO A 97 11.81 -21.67 9.63
CA PRO A 97 12.08 -23.03 9.17
C PRO A 97 12.19 -23.10 7.64
N ARG A 98 13.31 -23.67 7.16
CA ARG A 98 13.58 -23.94 5.75
C ARG A 98 12.42 -24.76 5.16
N GLY A 99 11.55 -24.10 4.38
CA GLY A 99 10.36 -24.73 3.80
C GLY A 99 9.22 -23.77 3.48
N THR A 100 9.22 -22.56 4.06
CA THR A 100 8.33 -21.49 3.64
C THR A 100 9.16 -20.49 2.85
N PHE A 101 8.67 -19.97 1.72
CA PHE A 101 9.30 -18.92 0.91
C PHE A 101 8.72 -17.52 1.26
N PRO A 102 8.72 -17.04 2.52
CA PRO A 102 7.97 -15.84 2.88
C PRO A 102 8.60 -14.54 2.33
N LEU A 103 9.89 -14.53 1.95
CA LEU A 103 10.53 -13.34 1.35
C LEU A 103 10.46 -13.28 -0.17
N ALA A 104 10.48 -14.43 -0.85
CA ALA A 104 10.49 -14.45 -2.30
C ALA A 104 9.17 -13.88 -2.85
N MET A 105 8.03 -14.21 -2.23
CA MET A 105 6.73 -13.76 -2.70
C MET A 105 6.53 -12.23 -2.62
N PRO A 106 6.83 -11.53 -1.50
CA PRO A 106 6.77 -10.07 -1.46
C PRO A 106 7.77 -9.41 -2.42
N ALA A 107 8.99 -9.93 -2.54
CA ALA A 107 9.98 -9.38 -3.46
C ALA A 107 9.53 -9.51 -4.92
N LEU A 108 9.03 -10.69 -5.31
CA LEU A 108 8.45 -10.95 -6.63
C LEU A 108 7.22 -10.09 -6.90
N ALA A 109 6.35 -9.92 -5.88
CA ALA A 109 5.19 -9.04 -5.96
C ALA A 109 5.58 -7.60 -6.26
N HIS A 110 6.55 -7.05 -5.53
CA HIS A 110 7.06 -5.70 -5.76
C HIS A 110 7.74 -5.58 -7.13
N LEU A 111 8.56 -6.56 -7.52
CA LEU A 111 9.19 -6.58 -8.84
C LEU A 111 8.16 -6.57 -9.97
N ALA A 112 7.17 -7.46 -9.91
CA ALA A 112 6.09 -7.54 -10.89
C ALA A 112 5.26 -6.25 -10.95
N THR A 113 4.97 -5.66 -9.78
CA THR A 113 4.26 -4.37 -9.68
C THR A 113 5.06 -3.25 -10.32
N MET A 114 6.36 -3.15 -10.02
CA MET A 114 7.25 -2.14 -10.61
C MET A 114 7.39 -2.31 -12.12
N MET A 115 7.48 -3.55 -12.60
CA MET A 115 7.53 -3.83 -14.04
C MET A 115 6.22 -3.45 -14.74
N LEU A 116 5.08 -3.71 -14.11
CA LEU A 116 3.77 -3.31 -14.63
C LEU A 116 3.61 -1.78 -14.67
N LEU A 117 4.05 -1.08 -13.63
CA LEU A 117 4.05 0.39 -13.58
C LEU A 117 4.96 0.99 -14.64
N ALA A 118 6.18 0.46 -14.80
CA ALA A 118 7.12 0.89 -15.84
C ALA A 118 6.53 0.68 -17.24
N TRP A 119 5.88 -0.47 -17.47
CA TRP A 119 5.18 -0.76 -18.72
C TRP A 119 4.02 0.22 -18.98
N GLY A 120 3.18 0.48 -17.97
CA GLY A 120 2.09 1.46 -18.08
C GLY A 120 2.58 2.88 -18.35
N ALA A 121 3.63 3.31 -17.64
CA ALA A 121 4.25 4.62 -17.86
C ALA A 121 4.84 4.73 -19.28
N LEU A 122 5.52 3.70 -19.78
CA LEU A 122 6.03 3.65 -21.14
C LEU A 122 4.91 3.85 -22.17
N ILE A 123 3.77 3.16 -22.00
CA ILE A 123 2.61 3.30 -22.88
C ILE A 123 2.10 4.73 -22.86
N VAL A 124 1.81 5.28 -21.68
CA VAL A 124 1.24 6.63 -21.55
C VAL A 124 2.19 7.69 -22.12
N VAL A 125 3.50 7.58 -21.87
CA VAL A 125 4.49 8.49 -22.44
C VAL A 125 4.52 8.37 -23.96
N ARG A 126 4.60 7.15 -24.52
CA ARG A 126 4.64 6.94 -25.97
C ARG A 126 3.39 7.44 -26.69
N VAL A 127 2.23 7.16 -26.14
CA VAL A 127 0.95 7.64 -26.66
C VAL A 127 0.87 9.16 -26.53
N GLY A 128 1.27 9.72 -25.38
CA GLY A 128 1.30 11.15 -25.13
C GLY A 128 2.21 11.91 -26.10
N THR A 129 3.44 11.42 -26.32
CA THR A 129 4.35 12.01 -27.33
C THR A 129 3.75 11.90 -28.73
N GLY A 130 3.13 10.76 -29.07
CA GLY A 130 2.46 10.60 -30.37
C GLY A 130 1.29 11.57 -30.58
N LEU A 131 0.52 11.84 -29.51
CA LEU A 131 -0.57 12.82 -29.53
C LEU A 131 -0.05 14.26 -29.67
N ILE A 132 1.01 14.61 -28.95
CA ILE A 132 1.64 15.95 -29.00
C ILE A 132 2.23 16.22 -30.39
N ASP A 133 2.92 15.24 -30.95
CA ASP A 133 3.59 15.37 -32.25
C ASP A 133 2.63 15.15 -33.44
N GLY A 134 1.35 14.87 -33.18
CA GLY A 134 0.34 14.59 -34.20
C GLY A 134 0.55 13.28 -34.98
N SER A 135 1.47 12.42 -34.54
CA SER A 135 1.78 11.14 -35.16
C SER A 135 0.91 9.97 -34.67
N TRP A 136 0.02 10.22 -33.70
CA TRP A 136 -0.90 9.21 -33.18
C TRP A 136 -1.97 8.82 -34.21
N VAL A 137 -1.95 7.56 -34.63
CA VAL A 137 -2.93 6.98 -35.58
C VAL A 137 -3.87 5.97 -34.90
N GLY A 138 -3.72 5.74 -33.59
CA GLY A 138 -4.50 4.75 -32.85
C GLY A 138 -5.89 5.24 -32.40
N ALA A 139 -6.72 4.32 -31.89
CA ALA A 139 -8.04 4.64 -31.36
C ALA A 139 -7.96 5.32 -29.98
N TRP A 140 -8.86 6.27 -29.71
CA TRP A 140 -8.95 6.95 -28.40
C TRP A 140 -9.17 5.99 -27.23
N ASP A 141 -9.87 4.88 -27.45
CA ASP A 141 -10.07 3.84 -26.44
C ASP A 141 -8.75 3.24 -25.94
N LEU A 142 -7.71 3.20 -26.79
CA LEU A 142 -6.38 2.75 -26.38
C LEU A 142 -5.71 3.75 -25.44
N VAL A 143 -5.88 5.04 -25.69
CA VAL A 143 -5.38 6.11 -24.80
C VAL A 143 -6.07 5.99 -23.43
N ALA A 144 -7.40 5.89 -23.44
CA ALA A 144 -8.19 5.73 -22.22
C ALA A 144 -7.78 4.47 -21.45
N SER A 145 -7.59 3.33 -22.14
CA SER A 145 -7.17 2.09 -21.51
C SER A 145 -5.77 2.18 -20.88
N GLY A 146 -4.83 2.90 -21.49
CA GLY A 146 -3.50 3.12 -20.94
C GLY A 146 -3.54 3.94 -19.65
N VAL A 147 -4.29 5.05 -19.66
CA VAL A 147 -4.46 5.92 -18.49
C VAL A 147 -5.19 5.19 -17.36
N VAL A 148 -6.32 4.54 -17.68
CA VAL A 148 -7.09 3.75 -16.70
C VAL A 148 -6.23 2.64 -16.14
N GLY A 149 -5.55 1.86 -16.99
CA GLY A 149 -4.69 0.76 -16.57
C GLY A 149 -3.56 1.21 -15.64
N LEU A 150 -2.91 2.34 -15.94
CA LEU A 150 -1.87 2.91 -15.06
C LEU A 150 -2.47 3.40 -13.74
N GLY A 151 -3.64 4.05 -13.76
CA GLY A 151 -4.35 4.45 -12.55
C GLY A 151 -4.70 3.26 -11.66
N LEU A 152 -5.23 2.17 -12.24
CA LEU A 152 -5.50 0.91 -11.53
C LEU A 152 -4.21 0.34 -10.91
N ALA A 153 -3.10 0.37 -11.65
CA ALA A 153 -1.82 -0.13 -11.17
C ALA A 153 -1.27 0.69 -9.99
N LEU A 154 -1.40 2.02 -10.04
CA LEU A 154 -0.99 2.91 -8.95
C LEU A 154 -1.83 2.70 -7.69
N ILE A 155 -3.15 2.61 -7.84
CA ILE A 155 -4.07 2.30 -6.73
C ILE A 155 -3.71 0.93 -6.12
N GLY A 156 -3.53 -0.09 -6.97
CA GLY A 156 -3.12 -1.42 -6.54
C GLY A 156 -1.78 -1.43 -5.81
N ALA A 157 -0.79 -0.69 -6.32
CA ALA A 157 0.52 -0.55 -5.67
C ALA A 157 0.42 0.10 -4.29
N VAL A 158 -0.37 1.17 -4.14
CA VAL A 158 -0.61 1.80 -2.83
C VAL A 158 -1.34 0.85 -1.88
N LEU A 159 -2.37 0.15 -2.36
CA LEU A 159 -3.12 -0.80 -1.53
C LEU A 159 -2.31 -2.03 -1.10
N THR A 160 -1.33 -2.48 -1.90
CA THR A 160 -0.40 -3.57 -1.51
C THR A 160 0.62 -3.15 -0.46
N MET A 161 0.86 -1.84 -0.30
CA MET A 161 1.63 -1.30 0.81
C MET A 161 0.85 -1.32 2.13
N LEU A 162 -0.48 -1.40 2.09
CA LEU A 162 -1.35 -1.42 3.26
C LEU A 162 -1.68 -2.86 3.69
N PRO A 163 -1.19 -3.34 4.86
CA PRO A 163 -1.28 -4.75 5.28
C PRO A 163 -2.69 -5.34 5.24
N ARG A 164 -3.67 -4.55 5.69
CA ARG A 164 -5.07 -4.96 5.79
C ARG A 164 -5.78 -5.06 4.43
N SER A 165 -5.27 -4.36 3.41
CA SER A 165 -5.86 -4.30 2.07
C SER A 165 -4.96 -4.88 0.98
N ARG A 166 -3.91 -5.62 1.34
CA ARG A 166 -2.97 -6.19 0.36
C ARG A 166 -3.63 -7.05 -0.69
N TRP A 167 -4.58 -7.88 -0.27
CA TRP A 167 -5.34 -8.73 -1.17
C TRP A 167 -6.17 -7.90 -2.17
N LEU A 168 -6.82 -6.82 -1.71
CA LEU A 168 -7.50 -5.88 -2.61
C LEU A 168 -6.51 -5.26 -3.58
N GLY A 169 -5.37 -4.76 -3.10
CA GLY A 169 -4.35 -4.17 -3.97
C GLY A 169 -3.88 -5.12 -5.07
N ALA A 170 -3.70 -6.41 -4.74
CA ALA A 170 -3.38 -7.43 -5.72
C ALA A 170 -4.52 -7.66 -6.73
N LEU A 171 -5.79 -7.59 -6.34
CA LEU A 171 -6.92 -7.63 -7.30
C LEU A 171 -6.95 -6.43 -8.24
N TRP A 172 -6.65 -5.23 -7.74
CA TRP A 172 -6.50 -4.03 -8.58
C TRP A 172 -5.34 -4.21 -9.58
N LEU A 173 -4.21 -4.77 -9.13
CA LEU A 173 -3.08 -5.10 -10.01
C LEU A 173 -3.43 -6.18 -11.04
N ALA A 174 -4.30 -7.14 -10.72
CA ALA A 174 -4.78 -8.13 -11.67
C ALA A 174 -5.64 -7.48 -12.78
N ALA A 175 -6.54 -6.56 -12.41
CA ALA A 175 -7.31 -5.81 -13.39
C ALA A 175 -6.40 -4.91 -14.24
N ALA A 176 -5.46 -4.22 -13.60
CA ALA A 176 -4.47 -3.38 -14.28
C ALA A 176 -3.60 -4.18 -15.26
N SER A 177 -3.14 -5.37 -14.86
CA SER A 177 -2.29 -6.21 -15.70
C SER A 177 -3.01 -6.67 -16.96
N TYR A 178 -4.29 -7.06 -16.85
CA TYR A 178 -5.10 -7.36 -18.03
C TYR A 178 -5.18 -6.17 -18.97
N VAL A 179 -5.57 -5.00 -18.45
CA VAL A 179 -5.76 -3.79 -19.26
C VAL A 179 -4.46 -3.37 -19.95
N LEU A 180 -3.37 -3.23 -19.18
CA LEU A 180 -2.09 -2.72 -19.67
C LEU A 180 -1.37 -3.71 -20.60
N LEU A 181 -1.42 -5.01 -20.33
CA LEU A 181 -0.78 -5.99 -21.23
C LEU A 181 -1.60 -6.13 -22.51
N ARG A 182 -2.92 -6.31 -22.39
CA ARG A 182 -3.79 -6.54 -23.54
C ARG A 182 -3.87 -5.33 -24.46
N PHE A 183 -4.25 -4.17 -23.93
CA PHE A 183 -4.50 -2.96 -24.71
C PHE A 183 -3.25 -2.10 -24.91
N GLY A 184 -2.33 -2.10 -23.94
CA GLY A 184 -1.07 -1.39 -24.07
C GLY A 184 -0.21 -1.90 -25.22
N MET A 185 -0.22 -3.20 -25.49
CA MET A 185 0.44 -3.76 -26.69
C MET A 185 -0.11 -3.14 -27.99
N TYR A 186 -1.44 -2.99 -28.10
CA TYR A 186 -2.06 -2.37 -29.27
C TYR A 186 -1.72 -0.88 -29.40
N ALA A 187 -1.64 -0.16 -28.28
CA ALA A 187 -1.21 1.24 -28.27
C ALA A 187 0.25 1.40 -28.73
N LEU A 188 1.13 0.49 -28.33
CA LEU A 188 2.53 0.49 -28.75
C LEU A 188 2.71 0.11 -30.23
N ILE A 189 1.91 -0.83 -30.74
CA ILE A 189 1.87 -1.14 -32.18
C ILE A 189 1.52 0.14 -32.96
N ALA A 190 0.47 0.86 -32.55
CA ALA A 190 0.05 2.10 -33.21
C ALA A 190 1.10 3.24 -33.20
N THR A 191 2.14 3.16 -32.36
CA THR A 191 3.17 4.20 -32.20
C THR A 191 4.58 3.74 -32.56
N SER A 192 4.77 2.50 -33.01
CA SER A 192 6.10 1.94 -33.25
C SER A 192 6.13 1.08 -34.52
N ILE A 193 6.92 1.51 -35.49
CA ILE A 193 7.12 0.80 -36.77
C ILE A 193 7.70 -0.61 -36.51
N THR A 194 8.74 -0.72 -35.69
CA THR A 194 9.37 -2.02 -35.39
C THR A 194 8.41 -3.03 -34.75
N LEU A 195 7.56 -2.59 -33.81
CA LEU A 195 6.54 -3.47 -33.21
C LEU A 195 5.44 -3.80 -34.21
N THR A 196 5.06 -2.87 -35.07
CA THR A 196 4.12 -3.12 -36.17
C THR A 196 4.66 -4.19 -37.12
N ASP A 197 5.90 -4.07 -37.58
CA ASP A 197 6.53 -5.03 -38.49
C ASP A 197 6.67 -6.42 -37.84
N PHE A 198 7.06 -6.47 -36.57
CA PHE A 198 7.09 -7.72 -35.80
C PHE A 198 5.69 -8.34 -35.70
N TYR A 199 4.69 -7.54 -35.36
CA TYR A 199 3.32 -8.01 -35.17
C TYR A 199 2.69 -8.49 -36.49
N LEU A 200 2.99 -7.84 -37.62
CA LEU A 200 2.50 -8.25 -38.94
C LEU A 200 3.23 -9.49 -39.47
N SER A 201 4.53 -9.64 -39.21
CA SER A 201 5.32 -10.79 -39.66
C SER A 201 5.04 -12.09 -38.89
N ALA A 202 4.62 -11.98 -37.62
CA ALA A 202 4.33 -13.12 -36.75
C ALA A 202 2.97 -12.98 -36.05
N LEU A 203 1.92 -12.61 -36.80
CA LEU A 203 0.62 -12.22 -36.23
C LEU A 203 0.02 -13.25 -35.27
N SER A 204 0.00 -14.52 -35.64
CA SER A 204 -0.60 -15.57 -34.82
C SER A 204 0.20 -15.79 -33.53
N GLN A 205 1.53 -15.78 -33.61
CA GLN A 205 2.42 -15.91 -32.45
C GLN A 205 2.35 -14.67 -31.56
N ALA A 206 2.35 -13.47 -32.13
CA ALA A 206 2.28 -12.22 -31.36
C ALA A 206 0.95 -12.08 -30.62
N ILE A 207 -0.18 -12.44 -31.25
CA ILE A 207 -1.49 -12.51 -30.59
C ILE A 207 -1.46 -13.52 -29.43
N LEU A 208 -0.90 -14.71 -29.66
CA LEU A 208 -0.81 -15.74 -28.65
C LEU A 208 0.05 -15.31 -27.47
N ILE A 209 1.25 -14.77 -27.72
CA ILE A 209 2.16 -14.25 -26.70
C ILE A 209 1.47 -13.17 -25.86
N ASN A 210 0.80 -12.20 -26.51
CA ASN A 210 0.07 -11.16 -25.80
C ASN A 210 -1.03 -11.73 -24.88
N ARG A 211 -1.81 -12.70 -25.37
CA ARG A 211 -2.86 -13.37 -24.58
C ARG A 211 -2.27 -14.16 -23.40
N VAL A 212 -1.20 -14.90 -23.63
CA VAL A 212 -0.53 -15.70 -22.59
C VAL A 212 0.08 -14.79 -21.53
N LEU A 213 0.76 -13.70 -21.93
CA LEU A 213 1.33 -12.72 -20.99
C LEU A 213 0.23 -12.05 -20.15
N ALA A 214 -0.87 -11.61 -20.78
CA ALA A 214 -1.99 -11.03 -20.07
C ALA A 214 -2.60 -12.02 -19.06
N ALA A 215 -2.86 -13.26 -19.48
CA ALA A 215 -3.38 -14.31 -18.60
C ALA A 215 -2.41 -14.63 -17.44
N ALA A 216 -1.11 -14.76 -17.73
CA ALA A 216 -0.10 -15.02 -16.72
C ALA A 216 0.01 -13.87 -15.70
N GLY A 217 -0.03 -12.61 -16.16
CA GLY A 217 -0.03 -11.44 -15.28
C GLY A 217 -1.26 -11.40 -14.36
N VAL A 218 -2.45 -11.68 -14.91
CA VAL A 218 -3.69 -11.76 -14.11
C VAL A 218 -3.58 -12.89 -13.06
N LEU A 219 -3.23 -14.10 -13.49
CA LEU A 219 -3.12 -15.25 -12.60
C LEU A 219 -2.09 -15.04 -11.49
N PHE A 220 -0.95 -14.41 -11.80
CA PHE A 220 0.07 -14.06 -10.83
C PHE A 220 -0.49 -13.15 -9.72
N PHE A 221 -1.16 -12.07 -10.09
CA PHE A 221 -1.72 -11.14 -9.11
C PHE A 221 -2.94 -11.72 -8.36
N VAL A 222 -3.74 -12.58 -9.00
CA VAL A 222 -4.81 -13.33 -8.32
C VAL A 222 -4.22 -14.30 -7.30
N ALA A 223 -3.14 -15.02 -7.64
CA ALA A 223 -2.45 -15.90 -6.71
C ALA A 223 -1.87 -15.13 -5.52
N MET A 224 -1.31 -13.92 -5.76
CA MET A 224 -0.91 -13.01 -4.68
C MET A 224 -2.10 -12.57 -3.81
N ALA A 225 -3.25 -12.25 -4.41
CA ALA A 225 -4.43 -11.86 -3.67
C ALA A 225 -4.91 -12.98 -2.75
N ALA A 226 -4.93 -14.22 -3.26
CA ALA A 226 -5.25 -15.41 -2.49
C ALA A 226 -4.23 -15.66 -1.36
N TRP A 227 -2.94 -15.44 -1.62
CA TRP A 227 -1.88 -15.57 -0.64
C TRP A 227 -2.02 -14.57 0.52
N TRP A 228 -2.45 -13.34 0.23
CA TRP A 228 -2.67 -12.30 1.24
C TRP A 228 -4.11 -12.22 1.76
N LEU A 229 -4.95 -13.20 1.39
CA LEU A 229 -6.31 -13.25 1.89
C LEU A 229 -6.26 -13.46 3.42
N PRO A 230 -6.99 -12.67 4.22
CA PRO A 230 -7.02 -12.86 5.66
C PRO A 230 -7.49 -14.28 5.96
N SER A 231 -6.65 -15.10 6.58
CA SER A 231 -7.08 -16.44 6.99
C SER A 231 -8.06 -16.30 8.16
N ASP A 232 -9.27 -16.83 8.03
CA ASP A 232 -10.34 -16.78 9.06
C ASP A 232 -9.96 -17.36 10.44
N ARG A 233 -8.75 -17.90 10.59
CA ARG A 233 -8.25 -18.49 11.86
C ARG A 233 -8.28 -17.49 13.02
N GLY A 234 -8.11 -16.19 12.77
CA GLY A 234 -8.23 -15.15 13.80
C GLY A 234 -9.68 -14.94 14.27
N LEU A 235 -10.67 -15.05 13.36
CA LEU A 235 -12.08 -14.88 13.68
C LEU A 235 -12.63 -16.06 14.51
N TRP A 236 -12.19 -17.28 14.24
CA TRP A 236 -12.56 -18.46 15.04
C TRP A 236 -11.87 -18.49 16.41
N ALA A 237 -10.60 -18.06 16.51
CA ALA A 237 -9.88 -18.00 17.78
C ALA A 237 -10.46 -16.95 18.75
N VAL A 238 -10.91 -15.79 18.24
CA VAL A 238 -11.60 -14.77 19.06
C VAL A 238 -12.97 -15.27 19.51
N ARG A 239 -13.68 -16.05 18.66
CA ARG A 239 -14.97 -16.63 19.02
C ARG A 239 -14.86 -17.68 20.12
N HIS A 240 -13.81 -18.50 20.13
CA HIS A 240 -13.56 -19.47 21.20
C HIS A 240 -13.18 -18.79 22.52
N ARG A 241 -12.33 -17.74 22.49
CA ARG A 241 -11.93 -17.03 23.71
C ARG A 241 -13.11 -16.33 24.40
N ARG A 242 -14.02 -15.74 23.61
CA ARG A 242 -15.26 -15.14 24.12
C ARG A 242 -16.28 -16.17 24.65
N ALA A 243 -16.18 -17.44 24.24
CA ALA A 243 -17.02 -18.51 24.77
C ALA A 243 -16.52 -19.00 26.15
N ASP A 244 -15.21 -19.08 26.36
CA ASP A 244 -14.61 -19.45 27.66
C ASP A 244 -14.74 -18.35 28.73
N ASP A 245 -14.68 -17.07 28.34
CA ASP A 245 -14.85 -15.92 29.25
C ASP A 245 -16.32 -15.59 29.56
N SER A 246 -17.27 -16.41 29.09
CA SER A 246 -18.66 -16.25 29.48
C SER A 246 -18.75 -16.54 30.99
N PRO A 247 -19.23 -15.62 31.83
CA PRO A 247 -19.39 -15.90 33.25
C PRO A 247 -20.26 -17.14 33.38
N ARG A 248 -19.68 -18.22 33.92
CA ARG A 248 -20.46 -19.40 34.29
C ARG A 248 -21.53 -18.88 35.24
N LEU A 249 -22.77 -18.84 34.76
CA LEU A 249 -23.92 -18.67 35.62
C LEU A 249 -23.87 -19.84 36.60
N GLU A 250 -23.29 -19.61 37.77
CA GLU A 250 -23.41 -20.51 38.91
C GLU A 250 -24.90 -20.58 39.21
N LEU A 251 -25.53 -21.63 38.70
CA LEU A 251 -26.91 -21.95 39.02
C LEU A 251 -26.96 -22.11 40.55
N PRO A 252 -27.91 -21.45 41.24
CA PRO A 252 -28.05 -21.58 42.67
C PRO A 252 -28.21 -23.05 42.99
N THR A 253 -27.27 -23.61 43.76
CA THR A 253 -27.41 -24.96 44.31
C THR A 253 -28.69 -24.99 45.14
N GLU A 254 -29.69 -25.71 44.64
CA GLU A 254 -30.91 -26.04 45.38
C GLU A 254 -30.51 -26.71 46.69
N GLY A 255 -30.65 -25.98 47.79
CA GLY A 255 -30.24 -26.48 49.08
C GLY A 255 -30.61 -25.51 50.19
N THR A 256 -31.71 -25.84 50.86
CA THR A 256 -32.13 -25.40 52.21
C THR A 256 -33.22 -24.33 52.23
N ILE A 257 -34.46 -24.78 51.96
CA ILE A 257 -35.64 -24.17 52.57
C ILE A 257 -35.83 -24.89 53.90
N ALA A 258 -35.63 -24.14 54.99
CA ALA A 258 -35.97 -24.54 56.35
C ALA A 258 -37.47 -24.31 56.61
#